data_AF-A0A0S8BA23-F1
#
_entry.id   AF-A0A0S8BA23-F1
#
_cell.length_a   1.000
_cell.length_b   1.000
_cell.length_c   1.000
_cell.angle_alpha   90.00
_cell.angle_beta   90.00
_cell.angle_gamma   90.00
#
_symmetry.space_group_name_H-M   'P 1'
#
loop_
_entity.id
_entity.type
_entity.pdbx_description
1 polymer ?
#
loop_
_entity_poly.entity_id
_entity_poly.type
_entity_poly.pdbx_seq_one_letter_code
_entity_poly.pdbx_strand_id
1 'polypeptide(L)' 'MIQPNEARVHIRFEGRSWDILCRDLDVSPMSTDEQVRRALANYFGVEIGKFRAYVIERHANGNMTVRPEAVFG' A
#
# COMPACT_ATOMS: atom_id res chain seq x y z
N MET A 1 -12.45 15.14 11.10
CA MET A 1 -12.27 14.73 9.69
C MET A 1 -10.81 14.89 9.36
N ILE A 2 -10.12 13.80 9.02
CA ILE A 2 -8.75 13.90 8.47
C ILE A 2 -8.89 14.46 7.06
N GLN A 3 -8.10 15.47 6.72
CA GLN A 3 -8.11 16.02 5.36
C GLN A 3 -7.71 14.90 4.38
N PRO A 4 -8.34 14.76 3.20
CA PRO A 4 -8.01 13.73 2.23
C PRO A 4 -6.53 13.72 1.79
N ASN A 5 -5.77 14.77 2.13
CA ASN A 5 -4.35 14.94 1.87
C ASN A 5 -3.39 14.30 2.90
N GLU A 6 -3.90 13.59 3.92
CA GLU A 6 -3.07 12.95 4.98
C GLU A 6 -3.17 11.41 5.01
N ALA A 7 -3.99 10.80 4.15
CA ALA A 7 -4.12 9.35 4.09
C ALA A 7 -2.76 8.69 3.79
N ARG A 8 -2.48 7.57 4.47
CA ARG A 8 -1.20 6.86 4.38
C ARG A 8 -1.39 5.40 4.00
N VAL A 9 -0.40 4.89 3.27
CA VAL A 9 -0.15 3.46 3.09
C VAL A 9 0.93 3.05 4.08
N HIS A 10 0.53 2.26 5.08
CA HIS A 10 1.45 1.55 5.95
C HIS A 10 1.82 0.22 5.28
N ILE A 11 3.07 0.06 4.86
CA ILE A 11 3.54 -1.16 4.18
C ILE A 11 4.67 -1.85 4.94
N ARG A 12 4.58 -3.17 5.08
CA ARG A 12 5.70 -4.06 5.45
C ARG A 12 6.32 -4.66 4.19
N PHE A 13 7.57 -4.36 3.88
CA PHE A 13 8.28 -4.85 2.69
C PHE A 13 9.75 -5.17 3.04
N GLU A 14 10.30 -6.29 2.57
CA GLU A 14 11.71 -6.69 2.80
C GLU A 14 12.19 -6.51 4.27
N GLY A 15 11.34 -6.90 5.24
CA GLY A 15 11.67 -6.83 6.67
C GLY A 15 11.64 -5.43 7.31
N ARG A 16 11.13 -4.41 6.62
CA ARG A 16 10.97 -3.03 7.14
C ARG A 16 9.55 -2.53 6.95
N SER A 17 9.18 -1.51 7.72
CA SER A 17 7.88 -0.85 7.61
C SER A 17 8.07 0.58 7.12
N TRP A 18 7.16 1.05 6.26
CA TRP A 18 7.12 2.43 5.77
C TRP A 18 5.70 2.98 5.87
N ASP A 19 5.61 4.27 6.16
CA ASP A 19 4.37 5.05 6.12
C ASP A 19 4.47 6.09 5.02
N ILE A 20 3.87 5.79 3.87
CA ILE A 20 3.95 6.62 2.67
C ILE A 20 2.63 7.35 2.49
N LEU A 21 2.64 8.66 2.18
CA LEU A 21 1.39 9.36 1.90
C LEU A 21 0.79 8.84 0.59
N CYS A 22 -0.52 8.66 0.56
CA CYS A 22 -1.23 8.21 -0.64
C CYS A 22 -0.96 9.14 -1.84
N ARG A 23 -0.80 10.45 -1.59
CA ARG A 23 -0.45 11.43 -2.62
C ARG A 23 0.95 11.24 -3.22
N ASP A 24 1.91 10.75 -2.43
CA ASP A 24 3.28 10.53 -2.90
C ASP A 24 3.35 9.28 -3.79
N LEU A 25 2.35 8.40 -3.67
CA LEU A 25 2.14 7.21 -4.50
C LEU A 25 1.17 7.45 -5.67
N ASP A 26 0.54 8.63 -5.74
CA ASP A 26 -0.57 8.92 -6.67
C ASP A 26 -1.71 7.87 -6.59
N VAL A 27 -2.12 7.52 -5.38
CA VAL A 27 -3.25 6.62 -5.11
C VAL A 27 -4.24 7.24 -4.13
N SER A 28 -5.44 6.67 -4.07
CA SER A 28 -6.49 7.05 -3.12
C SER A 28 -7.11 5.81 -2.47
N PRO A 29 -7.93 5.97 -1.41
CA PRO A 29 -8.69 4.87 -0.83
C PRO A 29 -9.65 4.18 -1.81
N MET A 30 -9.95 4.83 -2.95
CA MET A 30 -10.79 4.28 -4.02
C MET A 30 -10.00 3.60 -5.14
N SER A 31 -8.66 3.73 -5.15
CA SER A 31 -7.81 3.07 -6.14
C SER A 31 -7.93 1.54 -6.04
N THR A 32 -7.88 0.84 -7.16
CA THR A 32 -7.90 -0.63 -7.15
C THR A 32 -6.63 -1.20 -6.53
N ASP A 33 -6.69 -2.45 -6.08
CA ASP A 33 -5.51 -3.12 -5.51
C ASP A 33 -4.36 -3.24 -6.52
N GLU A 34 -4.66 -3.42 -7.80
CA GLU A 34 -3.65 -3.42 -8.86
C GLU A 34 -2.97 -2.05 -9.00
N GLN A 35 -3.74 -0.95 -8.93
CA GLN A 35 -3.17 0.40 -8.95
C GLN A 35 -2.26 0.64 -7.75
N VAL A 36 -2.68 0.22 -6.55
CA VAL A 36 -1.86 0.33 -5.34
C VAL A 36 -0.57 -0.49 -5.44
N ARG A 37 -0.64 -1.75 -5.90
CA ARG A 37 0.55 -2.60 -6.10
C ARG A 37 1.53 -1.99 -7.11
N ARG A 38 1.02 -1.45 -8.23
CA ARG A 38 1.85 -0.80 -9.25
C ARG A 38 2.52 0.46 -8.71
N ALA A 39 1.80 1.28 -7.95
CA ALA A 39 2.36 2.48 -7.33
C ALA A 39 3.49 2.13 -6.35
N LEU A 40 3.30 1.11 -5.51
CA LEU A 40 4.34 0.62 -4.60
C LEU A 40 5.54 0.04 -5.34
N ALA A 41 5.32 -0.73 -6.40
CA ALA A 41 6.39 -1.24 -7.27
C ALA A 41 7.25 -0.14 -7.86
N ASN A 42 6.61 0.92 -8.38
CA ASN A 42 7.30 2.09 -8.89
C ASN A 42 8.06 2.84 -7.78
N TYR A 43 7.44 3.03 -6.61
CA TYR A 43 8.05 3.72 -5.47
C TYR A 43 9.31 3.02 -4.95
N PHE A 44 9.27 1.68 -4.85
CA PHE A 44 10.42 0.88 -4.39
C PHE A 44 11.41 0.52 -5.50
N GLY A 45 11.11 0.84 -6.76
CA GLY A 45 11.96 0.51 -7.91
C GLY A 45 12.09 -1.00 -8.14
N VAL A 46 11.00 -1.76 -7.97
CA VAL A 46 10.98 -3.23 -8.12
C VAL A 46 9.88 -3.69 -9.07
N GLU A 47 9.96 -4.93 -9.54
CA GLU A 47 8.90 -5.52 -10.35
C GLU A 47 7.58 -5.67 -9.58
N ILE A 48 6.45 -5.42 -10.24
CA ILE A 48 5.10 -5.54 -9.65
C ILE A 48 4.82 -6.93 -9.07
N GLY A 49 5.45 -7.98 -9.62
CA GLY A 49 5.33 -9.36 -9.16
C GLY A 49 5.72 -9.54 -7.68
N LYS A 50 6.59 -8.67 -7.13
CA LYS A 50 6.97 -8.67 -5.71
C LYS A 50 5.78 -8.44 -4.78
N PHE A 51 4.73 -7.76 -5.25
CA PHE A 51 3.53 -7.46 -4.46
C PHE A 51 2.35 -8.40 -4.78
N ARG A 52 2.55 -9.44 -5.60
CA ARG A 52 1.46 -10.35 -6.01
C ARG A 52 0.76 -11.01 -4.82
N ALA A 53 1.53 -11.46 -3.85
CA ALA A 53 1.03 -12.10 -2.63
C ALA A 53 0.82 -11.09 -1.49
N TYR A 54 0.68 -9.80 -1.79
CA TYR A 54 0.41 -8.79 -0.75
C TYR A 54 -1.10 -8.56 -0.64
N VAL A 55 -1.55 -8.51 0.61
CA VAL A 55 -2.91 -8.15 1.01
C VAL A 55 -2.96 -6.65 1.25
N ILE A 56 -4.02 -6.01 0.78
CA ILE A 56 -4.29 -4.58 0.95
C ILE A 56 -5.57 -4.47 1.78
N GLU A 57 -5.44 -3.93 2.99
CA GLU A 57 -6.56 -3.67 3.90
C GLU A 57 -6.85 -2.17 3.90
N ARG A 58 -8.12 -1.80 3.72
CA ARG A 58 -8.56 -0.39 3.68
C ARG A 58 -9.30 -0.04 4.96
N HIS A 59 -8.95 1.10 5.54
CA HIS A 59 -9.53 1.58 6.79
C HIS A 59 -10.56 2.68 6.53
N ALA A 60 -11.56 2.81 7.40
CA ALA A 60 -12.61 3.83 7.28
C ALA A 60 -12.09 5.28 7.33
N ASN A 61 -10.88 5.49 7.85
CA ASN A 61 -10.21 6.79 7.88
C ASN A 61 -9.43 7.12 6.59
N GLY A 62 -9.44 6.23 5.59
CA GLY A 62 -8.73 6.39 4.33
C GLY A 62 -7.31 5.84 4.31
N ASN A 63 -6.75 5.39 5.45
CA ASN A 63 -5.46 4.72 5.45
C ASN A 63 -5.56 3.32 4.84
N MET A 64 -4.41 2.80 4.41
CA MET A 64 -4.28 1.43 3.90
C MET A 64 -3.15 0.71 4.63
N THR A 65 -3.35 -0.56 4.94
CA THR A 65 -2.28 -1.47 5.39
C THR A 65 -1.94 -2.43 4.26
N VAL A 66 -0.66 -2.56 3.94
CA VAL A 66 -0.16 -3.43 2.88
C VAL A 66 0.88 -4.37 3.46
N ARG A 67 0.64 -5.67 3.36
CA ARG A 67 1.51 -6.69 3.99
C ARG A 67 1.56 -7.94 3.13
N PRO A 68 2.64 -8.73 3.21
CA PRO A 68 2.63 -10.09 2.69
C PRO A 68 1.44 -10.87 3.26
N GLU A 69 0.80 -11.65 2.42
CA GLU A 69 -0.18 -12.64 2.84
C GLU A 69 0.51 -13.61 3.80
N ALA A 70 -0.09 -13.80 4.99
CA ALA A 70 0.39 -14.78 5.93
C ALA A 70 -0.03 -16.16 5.42
N VAL A 71 0.91 -16.88 4.81
CA VAL A 71 0.70 -18.28 4.48
C VAL A 71 1.05 -19.10 5.72
N PHE A 72 0.04 -19.44 6.51
CA PHE A 72 0.19 -20.50 7.51
C PHE A 72 0.20 -21.83 6.75
N GLY A 73 1.29 -22.58 6.88
CA GLY A 73 1.38 -23.98 6.43
C GLY A 73 0.91 -24.93 7.50
#